data_AF-D8EY03-F1
#
_entry.id   AF-D8EY03-F1
#
_cell.length_a   1.000
_cell.length_b   1.000
_cell.length_c   1.000
_cell.angle_alpha   90.00
_cell.angle_beta   90.00
_cell.angle_gamma   90.00
#
_symmetry.space_group_name_H-M   'P 1'
#
loop_
_entity.id
_entity.type
_entity.pdbx_description
1 polymer ?
#
loop_
_entity_poly.entity_id
_entity_poly.type
_entity_poly.pdbx_seq_one_letter_code
_entity_poly.pdbx_strand_id
1 'polypeptide(L)' 'MPAKTVKLPQDAIVQMLKALPEDVLRDIFWKTFTENDSAPLREDERVRLSIAEKEFEKGDTVNWNDLR' A
#
# COMPACT_ATOMS: atom_id res chain seq x y z
N MET A 1 -25.23 -12.82 -23.72
CA MET A 1 -25.38 -11.35 -23.72
C MET A 1 -23.98 -10.75 -23.82
N PRO A 2 -23.69 -9.85 -24.77
CA PRO A 2 -22.37 -9.24 -24.86
C PRO A 2 -22.16 -8.31 -23.65
N ALA A 3 -21.08 -8.52 -22.91
CA ALA A 3 -20.70 -7.65 -21.81
C ALA A 3 -20.41 -6.25 -22.37
N LYS A 4 -21.17 -5.24 -21.93
CA LYS A 4 -20.92 -3.84 -22.28
C LYS A 4 -19.81 -3.31 -21.37
N THR A 5 -18.64 -3.02 -21.94
CA THR A 5 -17.54 -2.39 -21.22
C THR A 5 -17.89 -0.92 -20.96
N VAL A 6 -18.11 -0.57 -19.69
CA VAL A 6 -18.32 0.81 -19.26
C VAL A 6 -16.96 1.41 -18.89
N LYS A 7 -16.62 2.55 -19.50
CA LYS A 7 -15.40 3.31 -19.14
C LYS A 7 -15.74 4.28 -18.03
N LEU A 8 -15.04 4.16 -16.90
CA LEU A 8 -15.21 5.01 -15.74
C LEU A 8 -13.97 5.91 -15.61
N PRO A 9 -14.13 7.25 -15.47
CA PRO A 9 -13.00 8.13 -15.20
C PRO A 9 -12.32 7.74 -13.88
N GLN A 10 -11.00 7.73 -13.87
CA GLN A 10 -10.23 7.43 -12.66
C GLN A 10 -10.61 8.37 -11.50
N ASP A 11 -10.80 9.66 -11.79
CA ASP A 11 -11.19 10.65 -10.78
C ASP A 11 -12.54 10.36 -10.13
N ALA A 12 -13.50 9.79 -10.88
CA ALA A 12 -14.78 9.40 -10.31
C ALA A 12 -14.62 8.25 -9.31
N ILE A 13 -13.73 7.29 -9.58
CA ILE A 13 -13.40 6.22 -8.64
C ILE A 13 -12.72 6.79 -7.39
N VAL A 14 -11.77 7.70 -7.56
CA VAL A 14 -11.07 8.35 -6.43
C VAL A 14 -12.05 9.14 -5.56
N GLN A 15 -13.01 9.86 -6.15
CA GLN A 15 -14.03 10.56 -5.39
C GLN A 15 -14.95 9.61 -4.61
N MET A 16 -15.34 8.47 -5.20
CA MET A 16 -16.13 7.45 -4.52
C MET A 16 -15.37 6.86 -3.33
N LEU A 17 -14.07 6.59 -3.48
CA LEU A 17 -13.22 6.11 -2.39
C LEU A 17 -13.10 7.14 -1.27
N LYS A 18 -12.87 8.42 -1.59
CA LYS A 18 -12.76 9.50 -0.61
C LYS A 18 -14.01 9.68 0.27
N ALA A 19 -15.18 9.23 -0.20
CA ALA A 19 -16.42 9.30 0.57
C ALA A 19 -16.55 8.17 1.61
N LEU A 20 -15.68 7.16 1.57
CA LEU A 20 -15.70 6.03 2.49
C LEU A 20 -15.04 6.38 3.83
N PRO A 21 -15.48 5.75 4.94
CA PRO A 21 -14.79 5.82 6.22
C PRO A 21 -13.32 5.36 6.13
N GLU A 22 -12.47 5.90 7.01
CA GLU A 22 -11.02 5.64 7.00
C GLU A 22 -10.68 4.16 7.22
N ASP A 23 -11.42 3.47 8.07
CA ASP A 23 -11.30 2.03 8.33
C ASP A 23 -11.60 1.19 7.08
N VAL A 24 -12.64 1.57 6.32
CA VAL A 24 -13.00 0.90 5.06
C VAL A 24 -11.94 1.15 3.99
N LEU A 25 -11.41 2.38 3.91
CA LEU A 25 -10.31 2.70 3.00
C LEU A 25 -9.05 1.89 3.29
N ARG A 26 -8.71 1.73 4.58
CA ARG A 26 -7.59 0.89 5.02
C ARG A 26 -7.81 -0.57 4.62
N ASP A 27 -9.00 -1.12 4.84
CA ASP A 27 -9.33 -2.50 4.46
C ASP A 27 -9.22 -2.72 2.94
N ILE A 28 -9.75 -1.81 2.12
CA ILE A 28 -9.61 -1.85 0.65
C ILE A 28 -8.14 -1.79 0.25
N PHE A 29 -7.36 -0.91 0.88
CA PHE A 29 -5.93 -0.80 0.60
C PHE A 29 -5.22 -2.13 0.86
N TRP A 30 -5.38 -2.73 2.04
CA TRP A 30 -4.76 -4.02 2.37
C TRP A 30 -5.20 -5.13 1.41
N LYS A 31 -6.50 -5.25 1.11
CA LYS A 31 -7.00 -6.27 0.18
C LYS A 31 -6.51 -6.12 -1.25
N THR A 32 -6.18 -4.90 -1.68
CA THR A 32 -5.84 -4.61 -3.08
C THR A 32 -4.34 -4.55 -3.32
N PHE A 33 -3.59 -3.98 -2.37
CA PHE A 33 -2.16 -3.68 -2.54
C PHE A 33 -1.26 -4.65 -1.78
N THR A 34 -1.79 -5.44 -0.86
CA THR A 34 -0.97 -6.44 -0.17
C THR A 34 -1.25 -7.83 -0.69
N GLU A 35 -0.30 -8.31 -1.49
CA GLU A 35 -0.15 -9.73 -1.75
C GLU A 35 0.67 -10.31 -0.60
N ASN A 36 0.17 -11.37 0.01
CA ASN A 36 0.90 -12.08 1.05
C ASN A 36 1.99 -12.93 0.39
N ASP A 37 3.19 -12.37 0.26
CA ASP A 37 4.37 -13.10 -0.19
C ASP A 37 5.00 -13.85 0.98
N SER A 38 4.81 -15.18 0.99
CA SER A 38 5.43 -16.08 1.96
C SER A 38 6.73 -16.72 1.45
N ALA A 39 7.25 -16.28 0.31
CA ALA A 39 8.51 -16.78 -0.20
C ALA A 39 9.68 -16.35 0.72
N PRO A 40 10.76 -17.15 0.78
CA PRO A 40 11.97 -16.72 1.46
C PRO A 40 12.53 -15.45 0.83
N LEU A 41 13.05 -14.53 1.66
CA LEU A 41 13.69 -13.31 1.18
C LEU A 41 14.83 -13.64 0.21
N ARG A 42 14.81 -12.97 -0.93
CA ARG A 42 15.91 -12.91 -1.90
C ARG A 42 17.10 -12.16 -1.28
N GLU A 43 18.27 -12.34 -1.87
CA GLU A 43 19.50 -11.73 -1.35
C GLU A 43 19.43 -10.20 -1.31
N ASP A 44 18.86 -9.58 -2.35
CA ASP A 44 18.67 -8.14 -2.41
C ASP A 44 17.68 -7.64 -1.35
N GLU A 45 16.65 -8.42 -1.04
CA GLU A 45 15.68 -8.11 0.02
C GLU A 45 16.30 -8.20 1.41
N ARG A 46 17.17 -9.19 1.65
CA ARG A 46 17.92 -9.28 2.92
C ARG A 46 18.86 -8.10 3.12
N VAL A 47 19.56 -7.68 2.05
CA VAL A 47 20.42 -6.50 2.10
C VAL A 47 19.60 -5.25 2.41
N ARG A 48 18.47 -5.04 1.73
CA ARG A 48 17.56 -3.92 2.01
C ARG A 48 17.03 -3.95 3.44
N LEU A 49 16.64 -5.12 3.95
CA LEU A 49 16.19 -5.28 5.34
C LEU A 49 17.28 -4.90 6.33
N SER A 50 18.52 -5.37 6.14
CA SER A 50 19.64 -5.02 7.02
C SER A 50 19.97 -3.52 7.01
N ILE A 51 19.77 -2.84 5.88
CA ILE A 51 19.92 -1.37 5.80
C ILE A 51 18.81 -0.70 6.60
N ALA A 52 17.56 -1.09 6.39
CA ALA A 52 16.41 -0.52 7.09
C ALA A 52 16.50 -0.71 8.62
N GLU A 53 16.97 -1.88 9.08
CA GLU A 53 17.23 -2.13 10.51
C GLU A 53 18.25 -1.16 11.09
N LYS A 54 19.35 -0.90 10.36
CA LYS A 54 20.36 0.07 10.79
C LYS A 54 19.85 1.50 10.79
N GLU A 55 19.02 1.88 9.82
CA GLU A 55 18.37 3.20 9.79
C GLU A 55 17.43 3.36 10.98
N PHE A 56 16.66 2.31 11.31
CA PHE A 56 15.79 2.28 12.49
C PHE A 56 16.57 2.44 13.79
N GLU A 57 17.67 1.70 13.98
CA GLU A 57 18.53 1.81 15.16
C GLU A 57 19.13 3.22 15.32
N LYS A 58 19.43 3.90 14.21
CA LYS A 58 19.95 5.27 14.20
C LYS A 58 18.88 6.34 14.40
N GLY A 59 17.61 5.98 14.29
CA GLY A 59 16.50 6.93 14.27
C GLY A 59 16.39 7.69 12.94
N ASP A 60 17.07 7.23 11.88
CA ASP A 60 16.99 7.77 10.51
C ASP A 60 15.69 7.29 9.83
N THR A 61 14.57 7.40 10.55
CA THR A 61 13.25 6.92 10.12
C THR A 61 12.25 8.06 10.12
N VAL A 62 11.28 7.98 9.21
CA VAL A 62 10.20 8.97 9.13
C VAL A 62 9.01 8.46 9.92
N ASN A 63 8.53 9.27 10.86
CA ASN A 63 7.28 8.96 11.55
C ASN A 63 6.11 9.16 10.59
N TRP A 64 5.28 8.13 10.45
CA TRP A 64 4.09 8.18 9.60
C TRP A 64 3.11 9.29 9.96
N ASN A 65 3.07 9.73 11.23
CA ASN A 65 2.23 10.84 11.66
C ASN A 65 2.76 12.21 11.19
N ASP A 66 4.06 12.32 10.90
CA ASP A 66 4.68 13.56 10.42
C ASP A 66 4.44 13.77 8.92
N LEU A 67 3.92 12.75 8.22
CA LEU A 67 3.53 12.78 6.81
C LEU A 67 2.03 13.09 6.60
N ARG A 68 1.27 13.33 7.67
CA ARG A 68 -0.17 13.59 7.64
C ARG A 68 -0.52 15.07 7.57
#